data_AF-A0A101HFG0-F1
#
_entry.id   AF-A0A101HFG0-F1
#
_cell.length_a   1.000
_cell.length_b   1.000
_cell.length_c   1.000
_cell.angle_alpha   90.00
_cell.angle_beta   90.00
_cell.angle_gamma   90.00
#
_symmetry.space_group_name_H-M   'P 1'
#
loop_
_entity.id
_entity.type
_entity.pdbx_description
1 polymer ?
#
loop_
_entity_poly.entity_id
_entity_poly.type
_entity_poly.pdbx_seq_one_letter_code
_entity_poly.pdbx_strand_id
1 'polypeptide(L)'
;ENEKDHPEVAPSQFELNYKYADVINAADQIQLYKLMARQVAENMDCTACFLPKPLTDINGSGMHTNISISKKEKNIFYNKSNPKTISKEGLDFTERILGNANEICLVLNSSVNSYRRLDPNYEAPNKIKYSHSDRTSMVRLPIGNEHSTRIEVRSVAPDTNPYLLIYTLLRTGLEGEKEKKDSKKRVRTKTLPSNIYDAIRVFKSSDFTTELLGEEAKERYLELKETAANRSPKELGKTIKKSEVLYHHEITNQYLWNKF
;
A
#
# COMPACT_ATOMS: atom_id res chain seq x y z
N GLU A 1 15.54 4.23 -15.05
CA GLU A 1 15.67 5.67 -15.39
C GLU A 1 14.94 6.46 -14.30
N ASN A 2 15.57 7.49 -13.72
CA ASN A 2 14.90 8.42 -12.80
C ASN A 2 14.00 9.34 -13.63
N GLU A 3 12.74 9.50 -13.24
CA GLU A 3 11.79 10.39 -13.90
C GLU A 3 11.71 11.75 -13.20
N LYS A 4 11.74 11.75 -11.85
CA LYS A 4 11.57 12.96 -11.04
C LYS A 4 11.97 12.69 -9.60
N ASP A 5 12.75 13.60 -9.02
CA ASP A 5 13.02 13.68 -7.59
C ASP A 5 12.60 15.06 -7.06
N HIS A 6 11.98 15.10 -5.88
CA HIS A 6 11.62 16.36 -5.22
C HIS A 6 11.43 16.21 -3.71
N PRO A 7 11.58 17.32 -2.95
CA PRO A 7 11.05 17.38 -1.60
C PRO A 7 9.52 17.23 -1.63
N GLU A 8 9.01 16.54 -0.63
CA GLU A 8 7.59 16.36 -0.38
C GLU A 8 7.06 17.38 0.63
N VAL A 9 5.77 17.29 0.97
CA VAL A 9 5.08 18.27 1.81
C VAL A 9 5.68 18.41 3.21
N ALA A 10 6.07 17.30 3.86
CA ALA A 10 6.62 17.36 5.21
C ALA A 10 8.14 17.67 5.22
N PRO A 11 8.66 18.33 6.27
CA PRO A 11 10.10 18.55 6.42
C PRO A 11 10.88 17.24 6.34
N SER A 12 11.97 17.25 5.56
CA SER A 12 12.82 16.07 5.32
C SER A 12 12.09 14.86 4.73
N GLN A 13 10.98 15.10 4.03
CA GLN A 13 10.30 14.10 3.22
C GLN A 13 10.71 14.28 1.76
N PHE A 14 11.01 13.16 1.08
CA PHE A 14 11.45 13.17 -0.32
C PHE A 14 10.74 12.09 -1.10
N GLU A 15 10.45 12.36 -2.37
CA GLU A 15 9.93 11.41 -3.33
C GLU A 15 10.94 11.24 -4.48
N LEU A 16 11.19 9.99 -4.85
CA LEU A 16 11.93 9.63 -6.06
C LEU A 16 11.07 8.73 -6.92
N ASN A 17 10.79 9.19 -8.14
CA ASN A 17 10.04 8.47 -9.15
C ASN A 17 10.99 7.86 -10.16
N TYR A 18 10.85 6.58 -10.43
CA TYR A 18 11.57 5.89 -11.49
C TYR A 18 10.59 5.28 -12.48
N LYS A 19 11.07 5.10 -13.70
CA LYS A 19 10.29 4.62 -14.82
C LYS A 19 9.62 3.28 -14.51
N TYR A 20 8.38 3.14 -14.96
CA TYR A 20 7.62 1.90 -14.83
C TYR A 20 8.36 0.71 -15.44
N ALA A 21 8.07 -0.47 -14.92
CA ALA A 21 8.65 -1.73 -15.37
C ALA A 21 7.59 -2.85 -15.30
N ASP A 22 7.92 -4.01 -15.88
CA ASP A 22 7.14 -5.22 -15.68
C ASP A 22 7.06 -5.60 -14.20
N VAL A 23 6.01 -6.31 -13.83
CA VAL A 23 5.55 -6.50 -12.45
C VAL A 23 6.60 -7.04 -11.48
N ILE A 24 7.44 -7.99 -11.92
CA ILE A 24 8.52 -8.56 -11.09
C ILE A 24 9.64 -7.54 -10.92
N ASN A 25 10.10 -6.94 -12.03
CA ASN A 25 11.15 -5.94 -12.03
C ASN A 25 10.77 -4.71 -11.18
N ALA A 26 9.50 -4.29 -11.22
CA ALA A 26 8.99 -3.21 -10.38
C ALA A 26 9.08 -3.57 -8.89
N ALA A 27 8.73 -4.81 -8.51
CA ALA A 27 8.86 -5.26 -7.13
C ALA A 27 10.32 -5.29 -6.64
N ASP A 28 11.23 -5.81 -7.47
CA ASP A 28 12.67 -5.84 -7.20
C ASP A 28 13.22 -4.41 -7.05
N GLN A 29 12.85 -3.51 -7.96
CA GLN A 29 13.27 -2.10 -7.91
C GLN A 29 12.82 -1.40 -6.63
N ILE A 30 11.59 -1.65 -6.15
CA ILE A 30 11.12 -1.10 -4.87
C ILE A 30 12.01 -1.57 -3.70
N GLN A 31 12.40 -2.85 -3.68
CA GLN A 31 13.26 -3.40 -2.64
C GLN A 31 14.68 -2.83 -2.71
N LEU A 32 15.27 -2.80 -3.91
CA LEU A 32 16.59 -2.23 -4.16
C LEU A 32 16.63 -0.74 -3.83
N TYR A 33 15.61 0.02 -4.20
CA TYR A 33 15.49 1.44 -3.87
C TYR A 33 15.53 1.65 -2.36
N LYS A 34 14.70 0.92 -1.59
CA LYS A 34 14.68 1.03 -0.13
C LYS A 34 16.03 0.67 0.50
N LEU A 35 16.73 -0.33 -0.04
CA LEU A 35 18.07 -0.71 0.41
C LEU A 35 19.10 0.38 0.10
N MET A 36 19.18 0.81 -1.16
CA MET A 36 20.14 1.83 -1.61
C MET A 36 19.92 3.15 -0.88
N ALA A 37 18.67 3.59 -0.72
CA ALA A 37 18.35 4.81 0.01
C ALA A 37 18.86 4.78 1.46
N ARG A 38 18.74 3.62 2.14
CA ARG A 38 19.29 3.45 3.49
C ARG A 38 20.82 3.47 3.50
N GLN A 39 21.47 2.80 2.56
CA GLN A 39 22.94 2.79 2.48
C GLN A 39 23.52 4.18 2.17
N VAL A 40 22.90 4.92 1.24
CA VAL A 40 23.31 6.29 0.92
C VAL A 40 23.07 7.22 2.11
N ALA A 41 21.92 7.12 2.78
CA ALA A 41 21.65 7.92 3.97
C ALA A 41 22.64 7.63 5.10
N GLU A 42 22.96 6.35 5.36
CA GLU A 42 23.93 5.95 6.38
C GLU A 42 25.31 6.55 6.11
N ASN A 43 25.78 6.54 4.86
CA ASN A 43 27.04 7.17 4.46
C ASN A 43 27.07 8.70 4.63
N MET A 44 25.91 9.31 4.88
CA MET A 44 25.73 10.74 5.13
C MET A 44 25.32 11.01 6.59
N ASP A 45 25.55 10.06 7.50
CA ASP A 45 25.16 10.11 8.91
C ASP A 45 23.66 10.37 9.12
N CYS A 46 22.83 9.88 8.19
CA CYS A 46 21.37 10.04 8.18
C CYS A 46 20.67 8.67 8.15
N THR A 47 19.38 8.61 8.49
CA THR A 47 18.58 7.39 8.40
C THR A 47 17.40 7.56 7.46
N ALA A 48 17.36 6.78 6.37
CA ALA A 48 16.19 6.72 5.49
C ALA A 48 15.07 5.85 6.11
N CYS A 49 13.94 6.47 6.43
CA CYS A 49 12.80 5.82 7.05
C CYS A 49 11.64 5.64 6.07
N PHE A 50 11.16 4.40 5.94
CA PHE A 50 10.01 4.03 5.10
C PHE A 50 8.79 3.66 5.95
N LEU A 51 8.71 4.18 7.19
CA LEU A 51 7.49 4.04 7.99
C LEU A 51 6.38 4.91 7.36
N PRO A 52 5.13 4.42 7.29
CA PRO A 52 4.02 5.19 6.73
C PRO A 52 3.72 6.49 7.47
N LYS A 53 3.95 6.54 8.78
CA LYS A 53 3.69 7.69 9.65
C LYS A 53 4.74 7.72 10.78
N PRO A 54 5.97 8.19 10.52
CA PRO A 54 7.04 8.20 11.52
C PRO A 54 6.79 9.24 12.62
N LEU A 55 6.12 10.34 12.31
CA LEU A 55 5.78 11.43 13.21
C LEU A 55 4.28 11.72 13.17
N THR A 56 3.70 12.11 14.29
CA THR A 56 2.32 12.63 14.34
C THR A 56 2.28 14.04 13.75
N ASP A 57 1.08 14.51 13.40
CA ASP A 57 0.83 15.91 13.02
C ASP A 57 1.44 16.43 11.70
N ILE A 58 2.25 15.62 11.01
CA ILE A 58 2.79 15.92 9.67
C ILE A 58 2.32 14.91 8.63
N ASN A 59 2.51 15.18 7.33
CA ASN A 59 2.19 14.22 6.27
C ASN A 59 2.91 12.87 6.49
N GLY A 60 2.22 11.77 6.18
CA GLY A 60 2.82 10.44 6.16
C GLY A 60 3.41 10.11 4.79
N SER A 61 4.18 9.02 4.70
CA SER A 61 4.76 8.53 3.45
C SER A 61 3.86 7.47 2.82
N GLY A 62 3.56 7.64 1.53
CA GLY A 62 2.85 6.68 0.71
C GLY A 62 3.76 6.01 -0.32
N MET A 63 3.27 4.94 -0.92
CA MET A 63 3.90 4.32 -2.09
C MET A 63 2.84 4.17 -3.18
N HIS A 64 2.46 5.27 -3.81
CA HIS A 64 1.42 5.26 -4.84
C HIS A 64 1.79 4.28 -5.95
N THR A 65 0.89 3.34 -6.23
CA THR A 65 1.16 2.24 -7.16
C THR A 65 0.43 2.50 -8.46
N ASN A 66 1.19 2.81 -9.51
CA ASN A 66 0.70 3.07 -10.86
C ASN A 66 0.61 1.76 -11.64
N ILE A 67 -0.54 1.45 -12.24
CA ILE A 67 -0.79 0.19 -12.95
C ILE A 67 -1.47 0.44 -14.30
N SER A 68 -0.93 -0.17 -15.35
CA SER A 68 -1.58 -0.33 -16.65
C SER A 68 -1.42 -1.77 -17.13
N ILE A 69 -2.29 -2.19 -18.06
CA ILE A 69 -2.22 -3.51 -18.69
C ILE A 69 -2.05 -3.31 -20.19
N SER A 70 -1.13 -4.07 -20.78
CA SER A 70 -0.91 -4.08 -22.23
C SER A 70 -1.25 -5.45 -22.81
N LYS A 71 -1.94 -5.46 -23.95
CA LYS A 71 -2.21 -6.66 -24.74
C LYS A 71 -1.59 -6.47 -26.11
N LYS A 72 -0.61 -7.31 -26.46
CA LYS A 72 0.19 -7.16 -27.69
C LYS A 72 0.74 -5.73 -27.82
N GLU A 73 1.42 -5.27 -26.76
CA GLU A 73 2.03 -3.92 -26.64
C GLU A 73 1.07 -2.73 -26.64
N LYS A 74 -0.24 -2.96 -26.78
CA LYS A 74 -1.25 -1.90 -26.71
C LYS A 74 -1.82 -1.80 -25.31
N ASN A 75 -1.74 -0.61 -24.73
CA ASN A 75 -2.33 -0.31 -23.43
C ASN A 75 -3.87 -0.39 -23.51
N ILE A 76 -4.45 -1.39 -22.85
CA ILE A 76 -5.89 -1.62 -22.90
C ILE A 76 -6.67 -0.68 -21.97
N PHE A 77 -5.99 0.12 -21.13
CA PHE A 77 -6.64 1.14 -20.30
C PHE A 77 -6.87 2.45 -21.07
N TYR A 78 -6.23 2.65 -22.22
CA TYR A 78 -6.41 3.85 -23.02
C TYR A 78 -7.75 3.87 -23.76
N ASN A 79 -8.51 4.96 -23.59
CA ASN A 79 -9.74 5.19 -24.36
C ASN A 79 -9.46 6.04 -25.60
N LYS A 80 -9.31 5.39 -26.76
CA LYS A 80 -9.04 6.07 -28.03
C LYS A 80 -10.16 7.04 -28.45
N SER A 81 -11.42 6.74 -28.12
CA SER A 81 -12.58 7.55 -28.49
C SER A 81 -12.76 8.78 -27.60
N ASN A 82 -12.29 8.72 -26.35
CA ASN A 82 -12.31 9.84 -25.43
C ASN A 82 -11.05 9.83 -24.55
N PRO A 83 -9.94 10.45 -25.00
CA PRO A 83 -8.66 10.44 -24.28
C PRO A 83 -8.70 11.09 -22.88
N LYS A 84 -9.79 11.80 -22.53
CA LYS A 84 -9.99 12.35 -21.18
C LYS A 84 -10.51 11.32 -20.17
N THR A 85 -10.86 10.11 -20.62
CA THR A 85 -11.36 9.03 -19.76
C THR A 85 -10.50 7.77 -19.90
N ILE A 86 -10.72 6.82 -18.99
CA ILE A 86 -10.13 5.48 -19.06
C ILE A 86 -11.06 4.57 -19.88
N SER A 87 -10.52 3.52 -20.49
CA SER A 87 -11.30 2.51 -21.21
C SER A 87 -12.27 1.77 -20.27
N LYS A 88 -13.19 0.99 -20.84
CA LYS A 88 -14.07 0.13 -20.06
C LYS A 88 -13.27 -0.90 -19.26
N GLU A 89 -12.22 -1.46 -19.84
CA GLU A 89 -11.34 -2.43 -19.20
C GLU A 89 -10.62 -1.82 -18.00
N GLY A 90 -10.10 -0.60 -18.13
CA GLY A 90 -9.45 0.09 -17.01
C GLY A 90 -10.43 0.55 -15.92
N LEU A 91 -11.65 0.96 -16.32
CA LEU A 91 -12.71 1.28 -15.36
C LEU A 91 -13.16 0.02 -14.61
N ASP A 92 -13.36 -1.09 -15.31
CA ASP A 92 -13.75 -2.38 -14.73
C ASP A 92 -12.69 -2.88 -13.74
N PHE A 93 -11.41 -2.80 -14.11
CA PHE A 93 -10.29 -3.10 -13.22
C PHE A 93 -10.31 -2.22 -11.96
N THR A 94 -10.58 -0.92 -12.12
CA THR A 94 -10.71 0.03 -11.00
C THR A 94 -11.88 -0.30 -10.09
N GLU A 95 -13.06 -0.58 -10.65
CA GLU A 95 -14.27 -0.89 -9.88
C GLU A 95 -14.14 -2.18 -9.07
N ARG A 96 -13.36 -3.16 -9.56
CA ARG A 96 -13.03 -4.38 -8.81
C ARG A 96 -12.08 -4.10 -7.65
N ILE A 97 -11.05 -3.28 -7.85
CA ILE A 97 -10.18 -2.83 -6.74
C ILE A 97 -11.00 -2.14 -5.65
N LEU A 98 -11.93 -1.25 -6.04
CA LEU A 98 -12.78 -0.56 -5.09
C LEU A 98 -13.80 -1.47 -4.42
N GLY A 99 -14.35 -2.45 -5.15
CA GLY A 99 -15.29 -3.44 -4.62
C GLY A 99 -14.70 -4.31 -3.50
N ASN A 100 -13.42 -4.63 -3.60
CA ASN A 100 -12.69 -5.48 -2.65
C ASN A 100 -11.73 -4.67 -1.74
N ALA A 101 -11.84 -3.34 -1.73
CA ALA A 101 -10.87 -2.44 -1.09
C ALA A 101 -10.65 -2.70 0.41
N ASN A 102 -11.72 -3.05 1.13
CA ASN A 102 -11.64 -3.38 2.55
C ASN A 102 -10.93 -4.71 2.80
N GLU A 103 -11.17 -5.69 1.93
CA GLU A 103 -10.61 -7.04 2.04
C GLU A 103 -9.10 -7.02 1.76
N ILE A 104 -8.68 -6.27 0.74
CA ILE A 104 -7.25 -6.16 0.41
C ILE A 104 -6.50 -5.14 1.29
N CYS A 105 -7.20 -4.39 2.15
CA CYS A 105 -6.62 -3.28 2.92
C CYS A 105 -5.41 -3.71 3.77
N LEU A 106 -5.47 -4.89 4.40
CA LEU A 106 -4.37 -5.41 5.21
C LEU A 106 -3.09 -5.62 4.39
N VAL A 107 -3.21 -6.04 3.14
CA VAL A 107 -2.06 -6.14 2.23
C VAL A 107 -1.53 -4.76 1.87
N LEU A 108 -2.42 -3.83 1.49
CA LEU A 108 -2.02 -2.47 1.11
C LEU A 108 -1.38 -1.69 2.28
N ASN A 109 -1.75 -2.02 3.52
CA ASN A 109 -1.37 -1.33 4.76
C ASN A 109 -0.98 -2.36 5.83
N SER A 110 0.24 -2.88 5.71
CA SER A 110 0.69 -4.12 6.36
C SER A 110 1.17 -3.98 7.82
N SER A 111 1.17 -2.78 8.41
CA SER A 111 1.60 -2.56 9.79
C SER A 111 0.61 -1.70 10.58
N VAL A 112 0.71 -1.75 11.91
CA VAL A 112 -0.06 -0.87 12.81
C VAL A 112 0.18 0.61 12.46
N ASN A 113 1.40 0.95 12.03
CA ASN A 113 1.77 2.32 11.67
C ASN A 113 1.11 2.78 10.37
N SER A 114 0.87 1.89 9.40
CA SER A 114 0.16 2.20 8.15
C SER A 114 -1.22 2.83 8.40
N TYR A 115 -1.94 2.39 9.45
CA TYR A 115 -3.28 2.90 9.76
C TYR A 115 -3.27 4.30 10.40
N ARG A 116 -2.16 4.72 11.01
CA ARG A 116 -1.98 6.13 11.44
C ARG A 116 -1.84 7.07 10.25
N ARG A 117 -1.42 6.56 9.08
CA ARG A 117 -1.43 7.31 7.84
C ARG A 117 -2.86 7.49 7.34
N LEU A 118 -3.68 6.45 7.37
CA LEU A 118 -5.07 6.43 6.85
C LEU A 118 -6.09 7.26 7.68
N ASP A 119 -5.64 7.98 8.69
CA ASP A 119 -6.47 8.87 9.50
C ASP A 119 -7.04 10.00 8.61
N PRO A 120 -8.38 10.21 8.59
CA PRO A 120 -9.04 11.24 7.79
C PRO A 120 -8.56 12.67 8.02
N ASN A 121 -7.92 12.96 9.16
CA ASN A 121 -7.42 14.30 9.51
C ASN A 121 -6.11 14.66 8.80
N TYR A 122 -5.43 13.69 8.20
CA TYR A 122 -4.25 13.90 7.38
C TYR A 122 -4.58 13.48 5.94
N GLU A 123 -3.95 14.08 4.92
CA GLU A 123 -4.32 13.98 3.49
C GLU A 123 -4.27 12.57 2.86
N ALA A 124 -4.31 11.50 3.65
CA ALA A 124 -4.25 10.14 3.17
C ALA A 124 -5.54 9.72 2.43
N PRO A 125 -5.38 9.03 1.30
CA PRO A 125 -6.48 8.65 0.41
C PRO A 125 -7.23 7.43 0.96
N ASN A 126 -8.14 7.65 1.90
CA ASN A 126 -8.89 6.59 2.59
C ASN A 126 -10.32 6.38 2.07
N LYS A 127 -10.84 7.26 1.20
CA LYS A 127 -12.19 7.12 0.65
C LYS A 127 -12.19 6.13 -0.50
N ILE A 128 -13.02 5.10 -0.40
CA ILE A 128 -13.16 4.04 -1.40
C ILE A 128 -13.97 4.58 -2.58
N LYS A 129 -13.27 5.29 -3.46
CA LYS A 129 -13.76 5.83 -4.72
C LYS A 129 -12.58 6.11 -5.64
N TYR A 130 -12.87 6.31 -6.92
CA TYR A 130 -11.91 6.85 -7.87
C TYR A 130 -12.22 8.32 -8.21
N SER A 131 -11.20 9.07 -8.60
CA SER A 131 -11.34 10.43 -9.11
C SER A 131 -10.18 10.81 -10.02
N HIS A 132 -10.35 11.79 -10.90
CA HIS A 132 -9.26 12.36 -11.68
C HIS A 132 -8.40 13.34 -10.86
N SER A 133 -9.01 14.04 -9.89
CA SER A 133 -8.38 15.18 -9.19
C SER A 133 -8.52 15.16 -7.66
N ASP A 134 -9.48 14.41 -7.09
CA ASP A 134 -9.72 14.40 -5.65
C ASP A 134 -8.62 13.64 -4.90
N ARG A 135 -7.83 14.39 -4.13
CA ARG A 135 -6.70 13.89 -3.36
C ARG A 135 -7.08 12.93 -2.23
N THR A 136 -8.35 12.89 -1.81
CA THR A 136 -8.86 11.97 -0.79
C THR A 136 -9.32 10.61 -1.35
N SER A 137 -9.37 10.47 -2.68
CA SER A 137 -9.77 9.21 -3.35
C SER A 137 -8.67 8.16 -3.26
N MET A 138 -9.04 6.93 -2.88
CA MET A 138 -8.16 5.76 -2.84
C MET A 138 -7.49 5.51 -4.19
N VAL A 139 -8.24 5.62 -5.29
CA VAL A 139 -7.72 5.46 -6.65
C VAL A 139 -7.80 6.79 -7.39
N ARG A 140 -6.71 7.17 -8.05
CA ARG A 140 -6.71 8.27 -9.01
C ARG A 140 -6.62 7.72 -10.43
N LEU A 141 -7.31 8.39 -11.34
CA LEU A 141 -7.25 8.12 -12.78
C LEU A 141 -6.56 9.31 -13.48
N PRO A 142 -5.23 9.33 -13.60
CA PRO A 142 -4.53 10.38 -14.32
C PRO A 142 -5.00 10.45 -15.77
N ILE A 143 -5.16 11.66 -16.30
CA ILE A 143 -5.35 11.85 -17.74
C ILE A 143 -4.01 11.59 -18.41
N GLY A 144 -3.99 10.68 -19.38
CA GLY A 144 -2.80 10.24 -20.09
C GLY A 144 -3.05 10.03 -21.58
N ASN A 145 -2.00 9.64 -22.28
CA ASN A 145 -2.04 9.20 -23.68
C ASN A 145 -1.99 7.67 -23.78
N GLU A 146 -1.95 7.14 -25.00
CA GLU A 146 -1.90 5.70 -25.26
C GLU A 146 -0.83 4.95 -24.47
N HIS A 147 0.32 5.58 -24.21
CA HIS A 147 1.42 4.94 -23.48
C HIS A 147 1.38 5.16 -21.96
N SER A 148 0.68 6.21 -21.48
CA SER A 148 0.76 6.66 -20.08
C SER A 148 -0.55 6.55 -19.30
N THR A 149 -1.68 6.22 -19.95
CA THR A 149 -2.95 5.97 -19.26
C THR A 149 -2.82 4.79 -18.31
N ARG A 150 -3.21 5.00 -17.05
CA ARG A 150 -3.02 4.06 -15.95
C ARG A 150 -4.00 4.37 -14.83
N ILE A 151 -4.07 3.48 -13.86
CA ILE A 151 -4.69 3.76 -12.56
C ILE A 151 -3.58 4.03 -11.54
N GLU A 152 -3.86 4.83 -10.52
CA GLU A 152 -2.94 5.14 -9.42
C GLU A 152 -3.61 4.75 -8.09
N VAL A 153 -3.17 3.66 -7.46
CA VAL A 153 -3.67 3.23 -6.14
C VAL A 153 -2.84 3.92 -5.06
N ARG A 154 -3.45 4.86 -4.35
CA ARG A 154 -2.73 5.82 -3.49
C ARG A 154 -2.73 5.43 -2.00
N SER A 155 -3.62 4.51 -1.61
CA SER A 155 -3.75 4.03 -0.23
C SER A 155 -2.62 3.10 0.22
N VAL A 156 -1.73 2.71 -0.68
CA VAL A 156 -0.62 1.79 -0.42
C VAL A 156 0.44 2.44 0.48
N ALA A 157 0.81 1.72 1.53
CA ALA A 157 1.85 2.08 2.46
C ALA A 157 3.24 1.57 2.00
N PRO A 158 4.33 2.33 2.20
CA PRO A 158 5.68 1.95 1.75
C PRO A 158 6.28 0.73 2.47
N ASP A 159 5.71 0.35 3.62
CA ASP A 159 6.12 -0.80 4.44
C ASP A 159 5.42 -2.11 4.05
N THR A 160 4.59 -2.10 3.00
CA THR A 160 4.05 -3.34 2.43
C THR A 160 5.11 -4.15 1.69
N ASN A 161 4.86 -5.45 1.54
CA ASN A 161 5.64 -6.32 0.67
C ASN A 161 5.25 -6.04 -0.79
N PRO A 162 6.17 -5.57 -1.65
CA PRO A 162 5.82 -5.15 -3.01
C PRO A 162 5.36 -6.30 -3.91
N TYR A 163 5.87 -7.52 -3.71
CA TYR A 163 5.42 -8.69 -4.49
C TYR A 163 3.97 -9.05 -4.14
N LEU A 164 3.67 -9.14 -2.85
CA LEU A 164 2.31 -9.45 -2.37
C LEU A 164 1.33 -8.34 -2.77
N LEU A 165 1.76 -7.08 -2.69
CA LEU A 165 0.99 -5.91 -3.13
C LEU A 165 0.62 -6.02 -4.61
N ILE A 166 1.61 -6.21 -5.49
CA ILE A 166 1.41 -6.22 -6.94
C ILE A 166 0.54 -7.43 -7.33
N TYR A 167 0.82 -8.61 -6.76
CA TYR A 167 -0.01 -9.80 -6.96
C TYR A 167 -1.47 -9.55 -6.55
N THR A 168 -1.68 -8.96 -5.38
CA THR A 168 -3.02 -8.64 -4.86
C THR A 168 -3.76 -7.67 -5.79
N LEU A 169 -3.14 -6.55 -6.17
CA LEU A 169 -3.78 -5.57 -7.04
C LEU A 169 -4.12 -6.13 -8.42
N LEU A 170 -3.24 -6.97 -9.00
CA LEU A 170 -3.49 -7.61 -10.29
C LEU A 170 -4.61 -8.63 -10.22
N ARG A 171 -4.56 -9.59 -9.29
CA ARG A 171 -5.62 -10.60 -9.12
C ARG A 171 -6.95 -9.91 -8.83
N THR A 172 -7.00 -8.93 -7.93
CA THR A 172 -8.23 -8.19 -7.64
C THR A 172 -8.76 -7.43 -8.85
N GLY A 173 -7.91 -6.72 -9.60
CA GLY A 173 -8.39 -5.98 -10.77
C GLY A 173 -8.82 -6.90 -11.94
N LEU A 174 -8.23 -8.09 -12.06
CA LEU A 174 -8.55 -9.06 -13.12
C LEU A 174 -9.75 -9.96 -12.78
N GLU A 175 -9.91 -10.35 -11.52
CA GLU A 175 -10.84 -11.41 -11.11
C GLU A 175 -11.81 -10.99 -10.01
N GLY A 176 -11.48 -9.95 -9.23
CA GLY A 176 -12.29 -9.51 -8.10
C GLY A 176 -13.71 -9.09 -8.49
N GLU A 177 -14.60 -9.07 -7.50
CA GLU A 177 -15.98 -8.64 -7.74
C GLU A 177 -16.11 -7.13 -7.74
N LYS A 178 -16.99 -6.61 -8.61
CA LYS A 178 -17.40 -5.20 -8.54
C LYS A 178 -18.46 -5.05 -7.46
N GLU A 179 -18.47 -3.89 -6.81
CA GLU A 179 -19.54 -3.59 -5.87
C GLU A 179 -20.92 -3.61 -6.56
N LYS A 180 -21.86 -4.37 -6.00
CA LYS A 180 -23.26 -4.35 -6.42
C LYS A 180 -23.89 -3.02 -6.01
N LYS A 181 -24.10 -2.13 -6.98
CA LYS A 181 -24.77 -0.84 -6.77
C LYS A 181 -26.27 -1.07 -6.56
N ASP A 182 -26.77 -0.85 -5.34
CA ASP A 182 -28.20 -0.82 -5.05
C ASP A 182 -28.74 0.59 -5.35
N SER A 183 -29.50 0.72 -6.45
CA SER A 183 -30.04 1.99 -6.94
C SER A 183 -30.99 2.69 -5.97
N LYS A 184 -31.49 1.98 -4.94
CA LYS A 184 -32.43 2.51 -3.94
C LYS A 184 -31.74 3.06 -2.69
N LYS A 185 -30.44 2.81 -2.50
CA LYS A 185 -29.69 3.27 -1.32
C LYS A 185 -28.89 4.53 -1.63
N ARG A 186 -28.96 5.53 -0.73
CA ARG A 186 -28.05 6.68 -0.79
C ARG A 186 -26.61 6.17 -0.70
N VAL A 187 -25.77 6.60 -1.63
CA VAL A 187 -24.34 6.26 -1.65
C VAL A 187 -23.68 6.90 -0.44
N ARG A 188 -23.46 6.13 0.63
CA ARG A 188 -22.62 6.57 1.75
C ARG A 188 -21.17 6.53 1.31
N THR A 189 -20.39 7.54 1.71
CA THR A 189 -18.95 7.52 1.50
C THR A 189 -18.37 6.35 2.29
N LYS A 190 -17.79 5.37 1.59
CA LYS A 190 -17.08 4.27 2.22
C LYS A 190 -15.62 4.65 2.46
N THR A 191 -15.07 4.18 3.56
CA THR A 191 -13.69 4.41 3.96
C THR A 191 -13.01 3.09 4.28
N LEU A 192 -11.70 3.05 4.06
CA LEU A 192 -10.86 1.91 4.47
C LEU A 192 -10.89 1.73 6.00
N PRO A 193 -10.59 0.52 6.51
CA PRO A 193 -10.40 0.29 7.94
C PRO A 193 -9.47 1.33 8.57
N SER A 194 -9.85 1.85 9.74
CA SER A 194 -9.09 2.88 10.47
C SER A 194 -8.02 2.31 11.39
N ASN A 195 -8.00 1.00 11.58
CA ASN A 195 -7.00 0.30 12.38
C ASN A 195 -6.75 -1.11 11.84
N ILE A 196 -5.61 -1.68 12.25
CA ILE A 196 -5.16 -2.98 11.77
C ILE A 196 -6.09 -4.13 12.22
N TYR A 197 -6.72 -4.03 13.39
CA TYR A 197 -7.57 -5.12 13.91
C TYR A 197 -8.86 -5.27 13.09
N ASP A 198 -9.44 -4.14 12.65
CA ASP A 198 -10.57 -4.16 11.72
C ASP A 198 -10.17 -4.74 10.37
N ALA A 199 -8.99 -4.37 9.85
CA ALA A 199 -8.49 -4.92 8.59
C ALA A 199 -8.19 -6.43 8.70
N ILE A 200 -7.58 -6.89 9.80
CA ILE A 200 -7.36 -8.32 10.11
C ILE A 200 -8.70 -9.05 10.14
N ARG A 201 -9.71 -8.50 10.83
CA ARG A 201 -11.04 -9.12 10.93
C ARG A 201 -11.68 -9.29 9.55
N VAL A 202 -11.68 -8.23 8.72
CA VAL A 202 -12.24 -8.27 7.36
C VAL A 202 -11.47 -9.25 6.48
N PHE A 203 -10.13 -9.20 6.52
CA PHE A 203 -9.26 -10.10 5.76
C PHE A 203 -9.52 -11.56 6.15
N LYS A 204 -9.62 -11.85 7.45
CA LYS A 204 -9.90 -13.20 7.96
C LYS A 204 -11.25 -13.73 7.49
N SER A 205 -12.31 -12.91 7.56
CA SER A 205 -13.67 -13.33 7.19
C SER A 205 -13.96 -13.37 5.68
N SER A 206 -13.06 -12.88 4.84
CA SER A 206 -13.28 -12.75 3.40
C SER A 206 -12.95 -14.04 2.65
N ASP A 207 -13.92 -14.61 1.94
CA ASP A 207 -13.69 -15.74 1.03
C ASP A 207 -12.78 -15.34 -0.13
N PHE A 208 -12.93 -14.11 -0.65
CA PHE A 208 -12.10 -13.58 -1.72
C PHE A 208 -10.60 -13.58 -1.34
N THR A 209 -10.23 -13.22 -0.11
CA THR A 209 -8.83 -13.30 0.32
C THR A 209 -8.31 -14.74 0.41
N THR A 210 -9.18 -15.72 0.67
CA THR A 210 -8.83 -17.15 0.64
C THR A 210 -8.58 -17.59 -0.80
N GLU A 211 -9.42 -17.18 -1.76
CA GLU A 211 -9.21 -17.43 -3.19
C GLU A 211 -7.95 -16.74 -3.73
N LEU A 212 -7.63 -15.55 -3.20
CA LEU A 212 -6.48 -14.74 -3.57
C LEU A 212 -5.16 -15.43 -3.19
N LEU A 213 -5.01 -15.84 -1.92
CA LEU A 213 -3.74 -16.35 -1.38
C LEU A 213 -3.67 -17.87 -1.25
N GLY A 214 -4.81 -18.55 -1.19
CA GLY A 214 -4.92 -19.90 -0.66
C GLY A 214 -5.00 -19.90 0.87
N GLU A 215 -5.61 -20.96 1.43
CA GLU A 215 -5.91 -21.07 2.86
C GLU A 215 -4.64 -21.02 3.73
N GLU A 216 -3.63 -21.81 3.40
CA GLU A 216 -2.37 -21.89 4.16
C GLU A 216 -1.63 -20.54 4.18
N ALA A 217 -1.46 -19.90 3.02
CA ALA A 217 -0.75 -18.62 2.93
C ALA A 217 -1.53 -17.49 3.63
N LYS A 218 -2.87 -17.51 3.52
CA LYS A 218 -3.76 -16.58 4.24
C LYS A 218 -3.58 -16.73 5.75
N GLU A 219 -3.59 -17.96 6.27
CA GLU A 219 -3.43 -18.24 7.70
C GLU A 219 -2.06 -17.77 8.22
N ARG A 220 -0.97 -18.12 7.52
CA ARG A 220 0.38 -17.66 7.88
C ARG A 220 0.52 -16.14 7.86
N TYR A 221 -0.07 -15.49 6.87
CA TYR A 221 -0.07 -14.04 6.80
C TYR A 221 -0.86 -13.42 7.96
N LEU A 222 -2.04 -13.96 8.30
CA LEU A 222 -2.84 -13.53 9.44
C LEU A 222 -2.08 -13.69 10.76
N GLU A 223 -1.49 -14.86 11.00
CA GLU A 223 -0.70 -15.14 12.22
C GLU A 223 0.43 -14.11 12.41
N LEU A 224 1.16 -13.80 11.32
CA LEU A 224 2.21 -12.79 11.33
C LEU A 224 1.66 -11.40 11.68
N LYS A 225 0.52 -11.00 11.09
CA LYS A 225 -0.08 -9.67 11.31
C LYS A 225 -0.73 -9.53 12.68
N GLU A 226 -1.41 -10.56 13.16
CA GLU A 226 -1.95 -10.63 14.52
C GLU A 226 -0.83 -10.55 15.55
N THR A 227 0.24 -11.35 15.40
CA THR A 227 1.42 -11.30 16.28
C THR A 227 2.07 -9.91 16.29
N ALA A 228 2.22 -9.29 15.13
CA ALA A 228 2.78 -7.93 15.04
C ALA A 228 1.87 -6.89 15.73
N ALA A 229 0.54 -6.98 15.56
CA ALA A 229 -0.42 -6.03 16.09
C ALA A 229 -0.66 -6.19 17.61
N ASN A 230 -0.81 -7.42 18.10
CA ASN A 230 -1.29 -7.73 19.45
C ASN A 230 -0.33 -7.22 20.51
N ARG A 231 -0.80 -6.34 21.40
CA ARG A 231 0.02 -5.84 22.53
C ARG A 231 -0.23 -6.60 23.83
N SER A 232 -1.14 -7.56 23.83
CA SER A 232 -1.49 -8.36 25.00
C SER A 232 -0.53 -9.53 25.13
N PRO A 233 0.32 -9.59 26.18
CA PRO A 233 1.19 -10.76 26.41
C PRO A 233 0.38 -12.05 26.58
N LYS A 234 -0.83 -11.95 27.14
CA LYS A 234 -1.75 -13.08 27.30
C LYS A 234 -2.16 -13.68 25.94
N GLU A 235 -2.39 -12.84 24.93
CA GLU A 235 -2.79 -13.30 23.59
C GLU A 235 -1.59 -13.79 22.77
N LEU A 236 -0.39 -13.22 22.98
CA LEU A 236 0.84 -13.66 22.31
C LEU A 236 1.38 -15.00 22.84
N GLY A 237 1.00 -15.39 24.05
CA GLY A 237 1.42 -16.64 24.66
C GLY A 237 2.93 -16.71 24.88
N LYS A 238 3.58 -17.75 24.36
CA LYS A 238 5.02 -18.00 24.55
C LYS A 238 5.91 -17.28 23.50
N THR A 239 5.33 -16.49 22.61
CA THR A 239 6.04 -15.84 21.52
C THR A 239 6.51 -14.46 21.94
N ILE A 240 7.82 -14.24 22.00
CA ILE A 240 8.43 -12.91 22.18
C ILE A 240 8.60 -12.28 20.81
N LYS A 241 8.16 -11.02 20.62
CA LYS A 241 8.30 -10.37 19.33
C LYS A 241 9.76 -10.06 19.04
N LYS A 242 10.18 -10.23 17.78
CA LYS A 242 11.54 -9.87 17.36
C LYS A 242 11.88 -8.42 17.68
N SER A 243 10.92 -7.49 17.56
CA SER A 243 11.12 -6.10 17.97
C SER A 243 11.37 -5.95 19.47
N GLU A 244 10.68 -6.72 20.32
CA GLU A 244 10.92 -6.69 21.77
C GLU A 244 12.34 -7.16 22.07
N VAL A 245 12.84 -8.19 21.38
CA VAL A 245 14.24 -8.61 21.50
C VAL A 245 15.18 -7.50 21.00
N LEU A 246 14.97 -6.94 19.81
CA LEU A 246 15.87 -5.92 19.24
C LEU A 246 15.93 -4.64 20.09
N TYR A 247 14.81 -4.22 20.70
CA TYR A 247 14.75 -3.01 21.52
C TYR A 247 15.07 -3.25 23.01
N HIS A 248 14.93 -4.47 23.53
CA HIS A 248 15.20 -4.76 24.95
C HIS A 248 16.50 -5.55 25.20
N HIS A 249 17.05 -6.28 24.23
CA HIS A 249 18.38 -6.93 24.34
C HIS A 249 19.54 -6.06 23.85
N GLU A 250 19.34 -4.74 23.89
CA GLU A 250 20.17 -3.70 23.30
C GLU A 250 21.66 -4.04 23.03
N ILE A 251 21.99 -4.07 21.73
CA ILE A 251 23.31 -3.70 21.21
C ILE A 251 23.72 -2.32 21.74
N THR A 252 22.77 -1.44 22.05
CA THR A 252 22.98 -0.12 22.68
C THR A 252 23.52 -0.21 24.12
N ASN A 253 22.96 -1.04 25.01
CA ASN A 253 23.54 -1.31 26.33
C ASN A 253 24.92 -1.95 26.23
N GLN A 254 25.17 -2.88 25.31
CA GLN A 254 26.51 -3.44 25.09
C GLN A 254 27.49 -2.40 24.53
N TYR A 255 27.05 -1.52 23.63
CA TYR A 255 27.85 -0.42 23.08
C TYR A 255 28.18 0.63 24.13
N LEU A 256 27.21 1.00 24.98
CA LEU A 256 27.41 1.96 26.08
C LEU A 256 28.25 1.36 27.21
N TRP A 257 28.14 0.06 27.49
CA TRP A 257 29.03 -0.66 28.42
C TRP A 257 30.46 -0.79 27.89
N ASN A 258 30.66 -1.03 26.60
CA ASN A 258 32.00 -1.04 26.00
C ASN A 258 32.66 0.35 25.95
N LYS A 259 31.90 1.42 26.21
CA LYS A 259 32.41 2.80 26.34
C LYS A 259 32.72 3.21 27.78
N PHE A 260 32.36 2.39 28.77
CA PHE A 260 32.68 2.59 30.18
C PHE A 260 33.90 1.75 30.56
#